data_AF-A0AA38IX37-F1
#
_entry.id   AF-A0AA38IX37-F1
#
_cell.length_a   1.000
_cell.length_b   1.000
_cell.length_c   1.000
_cell.angle_alpha   90.00
_cell.angle_beta   90.00
_cell.angle_gamma   90.00
#
_symmetry.space_group_name_H-M   'P 1'
#
loop_
_entity.id
_entity.type
_entity.pdbx_description
1 polymer ?
#
loop_
_entity_poly.entity_id
_entity_poly.type
_entity_poly.pdbx_seq_one_letter_code
_entity_poly.pdbx_strand_id
1 'polypeptide(L)'
;MLTDDVDDCPDSKTHKPRRFVVVNGQDIDNIVLYRKYIALKPFHITHRRLFSNYKKRKCTVQPVGLHTFGKIPGYIAGYLNLPNPKEYSGHCLRRSSATLLVGVGGNLTTLKRHGGWQGNCSGGVHS
;
A
#
# COMPACT_ATOMS: atom_id res chain seq x y z
N MET A 1 -13.29 4.21 20.77
CA MET A 1 -13.73 5.06 19.65
C MET A 1 -12.60 5.08 18.63
N LEU A 2 -12.72 4.29 17.56
CA LEU A 2 -11.72 4.19 16.50
C LEU A 2 -11.87 5.40 15.59
N THR A 3 -10.87 6.29 15.57
CA THR A 3 -10.78 7.35 14.58
C THR A 3 -10.07 6.78 13.36
N ASP A 4 -10.83 6.43 12.33
CA ASP A 4 -10.31 6.03 11.02
C ASP A 4 -9.73 7.25 10.31
N ASP A 5 -8.40 7.31 10.15
CA ASP A 5 -7.74 8.29 9.30
C ASP A 5 -7.85 7.85 7.82
N VAL A 6 -8.25 8.78 6.94
CA VAL A 6 -8.51 8.53 5.51
C VAL A 6 -7.39 9.11 4.65
N ASP A 7 -6.74 8.26 3.86
CA ASP A 7 -5.71 8.67 2.87
C ASP A 7 -6.34 8.86 1.49
N ASP A 8 -6.12 10.02 0.86
CA ASP A 8 -6.62 10.35 -0.48
C ASP A 8 -5.53 10.15 -1.55
N CYS A 9 -5.82 9.32 -2.54
CA CYS A 9 -4.96 9.05 -3.69
C CYS A 9 -5.58 9.69 -4.94
N PRO A 10 -5.11 10.88 -5.35
CA PRO A 10 -5.76 11.65 -6.42
C PRO A 10 -5.44 11.14 -7.84
N ASP A 11 -4.32 10.42 -8.03
CA ASP A 11 -3.85 10.04 -9.36
C ASP A 11 -4.14 8.57 -9.67
N SER A 12 -5.25 8.36 -10.36
CA SER A 12 -5.70 7.07 -10.87
C SER A 12 -5.89 7.22 -12.37
N LYS A 13 -5.44 6.24 -13.16
CA LYS A 13 -5.66 6.18 -14.64
C LYS A 13 -7.12 6.39 -15.05
N THR A 14 -8.05 6.28 -14.10
CA THR A 14 -9.50 6.44 -14.27
C THR A 14 -10.02 7.83 -13.86
N HIS A 15 -9.15 8.80 -13.50
CA HIS A 15 -9.49 10.16 -13.04
C HIS A 15 -10.57 10.19 -11.94
N LYS A 16 -10.59 9.15 -11.10
CA LYS A 16 -11.45 9.04 -9.92
C LYS A 16 -10.55 8.95 -8.68
N PRO A 17 -10.64 9.89 -7.74
CA PRO A 17 -9.88 9.84 -6.50
C PRO A 17 -10.29 8.59 -5.71
N ARG A 18 -9.30 7.91 -5.13
CA ARG A 18 -9.53 6.72 -4.30
C ARG A 18 -9.18 7.06 -2.87
N ARG A 19 -10.09 6.75 -1.96
CA ARG A 19 -9.89 6.89 -0.52
C ARG A 19 -9.63 5.53 0.10
N PHE A 20 -8.62 5.45 0.95
CA PHE A 20 -8.25 4.25 1.69
C PHE A 20 -8.44 4.50 3.19
N VAL A 21 -8.93 3.49 3.91
CA VAL A 21 -9.07 3.52 5.37
C VAL A 21 -7.83 2.87 5.96
N VAL A 22 -7.14 3.57 6.85
CA VAL A 22 -6.01 3.02 7.60
C VAL A 22 -6.55 2.38 8.86
N VAL A 23 -6.68 1.05 8.85
CA VAL A 23 -7.04 0.27 10.03
C VAL A 23 -5.81 0.05 10.91
N ASN A 24 -5.97 0.12 12.23
CA ASN A 24 -4.90 -0.27 13.16
C ASN A 24 -4.67 -1.79 13.12
N GLY A 25 -3.39 -2.19 13.20
CA GLY A 25 -3.02 -3.59 13.33
C GLY A 25 -3.26 -4.11 14.74
N GLN A 26 -3.26 -5.43 14.90
CA GLN A 26 -3.38 -6.07 16.22
C GLN A 26 -2.16 -5.76 17.10
N ASP A 27 -0.96 -5.79 16.51
CA ASP A 27 0.31 -5.60 17.23
C ASP A 27 0.94 -4.21 17.00
N ILE A 28 0.45 -3.47 16.01
CA ILE A 28 1.04 -2.19 15.59
C ILE A 28 -0.08 -1.15 15.42
N ASP A 29 0.02 -0.07 16.19
CA ASP A 29 -0.78 1.13 15.96
C ASP A 29 -0.23 1.89 14.74
N ASN A 30 -0.94 1.74 13.62
CA ASN A 30 -0.56 2.30 12.33
C ASN A 30 -0.64 3.83 12.33
N ILE A 31 -1.57 4.42 13.10
CA ILE A 31 -1.71 5.87 13.22
C ILE A 31 -0.51 6.44 14.00
N VAL A 32 -0.13 5.81 15.11
CA VAL A 32 1.06 6.23 15.88
C VAL A 32 2.32 6.08 15.03
N LEU A 33 2.46 4.98 14.28
CA LEU A 33 3.60 4.77 13.38
C LEU A 33 3.65 5.83 12.28
N TYR A 34 2.50 6.16 11.67
CA TYR A 34 2.39 7.22 10.67
C TYR A 34 2.82 8.58 11.24
N ARG A 35 2.34 8.95 12.43
CA ARG A 35 2.72 10.22 13.09
C ARG A 35 4.21 10.29 13.38
N LYS A 36 4.81 9.21 13.89
CA LYS A 36 6.27 9.10 14.09
C LYS A 36 7.02 9.29 12.77
N TYR A 37 6.53 8.68 11.69
CA TYR A 37 7.15 8.82 10.37
C TYR A 37 7.08 10.26 9.84
N ILE A 38 5.92 10.93 9.93
CA ILE A 38 5.75 12.32 9.48
C ILE A 38 6.67 13.26 10.27
N ALA A 39 6.84 13.05 11.58
CA ALA A 39 7.76 13.85 12.41
C ALA A 39 9.24 13.74 11.97
N LEU A 40 9.63 12.66 11.30
CA LEU A 40 10.99 12.47 10.76
C LEU A 40 11.19 13.14 9.39
N LYS A 41 10.14 13.62 8.74
CA LYS A 41 10.25 14.23 7.41
C LYS A 41 10.93 15.60 7.51
N PRO A 42 11.90 15.91 6.64
CA PRO A 42 12.50 17.23 6.60
C PRO A 42 11.46 18.31 6.25
N PHE A 43 11.59 19.50 6.84
CA PHE A 43 10.64 20.60 6.68
C PHE A 43 10.52 21.15 5.25
N HIS A 44 11.54 20.95 4.40
CA HIS A 44 11.63 21.58 3.07
C HIS A 44 11.33 20.59 1.94
N ILE A 45 10.20 19.89 2.03
CA ILE A 45 9.75 18.98 0.97
C ILE A 45 8.85 19.73 0.00
N THR A 46 9.25 19.74 -1.27
CA THR A 46 8.49 20.40 -2.36
C THR A 46 7.38 19.53 -2.95
N HIS A 47 7.35 18.23 -2.62
CA HIS A 47 6.40 17.27 -3.18
C HIS A 47 5.36 16.78 -2.16
N ARG A 48 4.20 16.37 -2.64
CA ARG A 48 3.13 15.82 -1.79
C ARG A 48 3.25 14.31 -1.50
N ARG A 49 4.30 13.64 -1.98
CA ARG A 49 4.48 12.19 -1.78
C ARG A 49 4.74 11.86 -0.31
N LEU A 50 4.07 10.81 0.19
CA LEU A 50 4.20 10.34 1.56
C LEU A 50 5.63 9.87 1.85
N PHE A 51 6.16 8.98 1.02
CA PHE A 51 7.44 8.33 1.28
C PHE A 51 8.64 9.07 0.69
N SER A 52 9.53 9.50 1.59
CA SER A 52 10.82 10.11 1.28
C SER A 52 11.93 9.07 1.20
N ASN A 53 12.90 9.29 0.32
CA ASN A 53 14.03 8.41 0.12
C ASN A 53 14.99 8.48 1.31
N TYR A 54 15.63 7.36 1.63
CA TYR A 54 16.63 7.26 2.68
C TYR A 54 17.97 6.89 2.08
N LYS A 55 18.98 7.75 2.29
CA LYS A 55 20.36 7.51 1.86
C LYS A 55 21.30 7.76 3.03
N LYS A 56 22.29 6.87 3.22
CA LYS A 56 23.27 6.97 4.32
C LYS A 56 22.60 7.20 5.69
N ARG A 57 21.51 6.49 5.98
CA ARG A 57 20.69 6.60 7.21
C ARG A 57 20.03 7.97 7.44
N LYS A 58 19.93 8.84 6.42
CA LYS A 58 19.24 10.13 6.51
C LYS A 58 18.06 10.18 5.54
N CYS A 59 16.96 10.80 5.98
CA CYS A 59 15.80 11.11 5.15
C CYS A 59 16.17 12.24 4.17
N THR A 60 15.90 12.06 2.88
CA THR A 60 16.16 13.06 1.85
C THR A 60 14.85 13.67 1.35
N VAL A 61 14.94 14.85 0.72
CA VAL A 61 13.78 15.51 0.10
C VAL A 61 13.32 14.86 -1.20
N GLN A 62 14.05 13.84 -1.70
CA GLN A 62 13.68 13.13 -2.91
C GLN A 62 12.63 12.07 -2.58
N PRO A 63 11.60 11.90 -3.41
CA PRO A 63 10.63 10.84 -3.19
C PRO A 63 11.25 9.47 -3.46
N VAL A 64 10.75 8.43 -2.80
CA VAL A 64 11.15 7.05 -3.09
C VAL A 64 10.74 6.69 -4.53
N GLY A 65 11.64 6.04 -5.26
CA GLY A 65 11.39 5.58 -6.63
C GLY A 65 10.54 4.30 -6.69
N LEU A 66 9.78 4.13 -7.77
CA LEU A 66 8.94 2.94 -7.98
C LEU A 66 9.75 1.63 -7.95
N HIS A 67 10.92 1.62 -8.58
CA HIS A 67 11.81 0.45 -8.57
C HIS A 67 12.33 0.10 -7.17
N THR A 68 12.48 1.09 -6.29
CA THR A 68 12.84 0.84 -4.89
C THR A 68 11.69 0.14 -4.18
N PHE A 69 10.47 0.65 -4.30
CA PHE A 69 9.28 0.00 -3.73
C PHE A 69 9.08 -1.42 -4.24
N GLY A 70 9.32 -1.66 -5.54
CA GLY A 70 9.20 -2.99 -6.13
C GLY A 70 10.14 -4.03 -5.51
N LYS A 71 11.29 -3.61 -4.97
CA LYS A 71 12.31 -4.49 -4.38
C LYS A 71 12.14 -4.70 -2.87
N ILE A 72 11.41 -3.83 -2.17
CA ILE A 72 11.20 -3.92 -0.71
C ILE A 72 10.67 -5.31 -0.28
N PRO A 73 9.66 -5.89 -0.94
CA PRO A 73 9.14 -7.19 -0.54
C PRO A 73 10.20 -8.29 -0.62
N GLY A 74 11.07 -8.25 -1.64
CA GLY A 74 12.19 -9.18 -1.75
C GLY A 74 13.25 -9.00 -0.67
N TYR A 75 13.52 -7.77 -0.24
CA TYR A 75 14.41 -7.53 0.92
C TYR A 75 13.82 -8.07 2.22
N ILE A 76 12.51 -7.89 2.44
CA ILE A 76 11.80 -8.44 3.61
C ILE A 76 11.83 -9.98 3.57
N ALA A 77 11.54 -10.58 2.41
CA ALA A 77 11.59 -12.03 2.23
C ALA A 77 12.99 -12.59 2.51
N GLY A 78 14.05 -11.91 2.05
CA GLY A 78 15.42 -12.29 2.35
C GLY A 78 15.76 -12.18 3.83
N TYR A 79 15.32 -11.12 4.50
CA TYR A 79 15.51 -10.94 5.95
C TYR A 79 14.81 -12.03 6.77
N LEU A 80 13.61 -12.45 6.34
CA LEU A 80 12.84 -13.53 6.95
C LEU A 80 13.29 -14.94 6.51
N ASN A 81 14.34 -15.06 5.69
CA ASN A 81 14.83 -16.33 5.12
C ASN A 81 13.77 -17.13 4.36
N LEU A 82 12.88 -16.46 3.63
CA LEU A 82 11.90 -17.11 2.76
C LEU A 82 12.57 -17.62 1.46
N PRO A 83 12.05 -18.73 0.88
CA PRO A 83 12.53 -19.20 -0.42
C PRO A 83 12.25 -18.18 -1.52
N ASN A 84 13.15 -18.08 -2.49
CA ASN A 84 13.03 -17.23 -3.69
C ASN A 84 12.68 -15.75 -3.40
N PRO A 85 13.49 -15.01 -2.61
CA PRO A 85 13.20 -13.62 -2.25
C PRO A 85 13.02 -12.69 -3.46
N LYS A 86 13.63 -13.01 -4.61
CA LYS A 86 13.52 -12.21 -5.84
C LYS A 86 12.12 -12.22 -6.46
N GLU A 87 11.28 -13.19 -6.13
CA GLU A 87 9.91 -13.32 -6.66
C GLU A 87 8.91 -12.42 -5.90
N TYR A 88 9.27 -11.97 -4.70
CA TYR A 88 8.45 -11.07 -3.91
C TYR A 88 8.54 -9.65 -4.48
N SER A 89 7.48 -9.25 -5.17
CA SER A 89 7.34 -7.93 -5.77
C SER A 89 6.24 -7.11 -5.09
N GLY A 90 6.14 -5.82 -5.43
CA GLY A 90 5.04 -4.97 -4.98
C GLY A 90 3.65 -5.50 -5.37
N HIS A 91 3.56 -6.31 -6.43
CA HIS A 91 2.30 -6.95 -6.82
C HIS A 91 1.81 -7.96 -5.76
N CYS A 92 2.74 -8.70 -5.15
CA CYS A 92 2.44 -9.67 -4.09
C CYS A 92 1.78 -8.95 -2.90
N LEU A 93 2.32 -7.81 -2.47
CA LEU A 93 1.74 -7.01 -1.38
C LEU A 93 0.30 -6.57 -1.68
N ARG A 94 0.01 -6.12 -2.91
CA ARG A 94 -1.36 -5.73 -3.29
C ARG A 94 -2.33 -6.91 -3.30
N ARG A 95 -1.86 -8.10 -3.68
CA ARG A 95 -2.68 -9.34 -3.65
C ARG A 95 -2.95 -9.77 -2.22
N SER A 96 -1.93 -9.79 -1.37
CA SER A 96 -2.06 -10.12 0.05
C SER A 96 -3.01 -9.15 0.78
N SER A 97 -2.91 -7.84 0.55
CA SER A 97 -3.82 -6.88 1.19
C SER A 97 -5.27 -7.06 0.76
N ALA A 98 -5.52 -7.38 -0.51
CA ALA A 98 -6.85 -7.72 -1.00
C ALA A 98 -7.40 -9.00 -0.36
N THR A 99 -6.59 -10.04 -0.23
CA THR A 99 -6.98 -11.30 0.42
C THR A 99 -7.26 -11.11 1.91
N LEU A 100 -6.42 -10.37 2.62
CA LEU A 100 -6.63 -10.05 4.05
C LEU A 100 -7.95 -9.30 4.26
N LEU A 101 -8.26 -8.32 3.41
CA LEU A 101 -9.52 -7.57 3.49
C LEU A 101 -10.75 -8.50 3.32
N VAL A 102 -10.69 -9.47 2.41
CA VAL A 102 -11.77 -10.45 2.19
C VAL A 102 -11.86 -11.44 3.36
N GLY A 103 -10.73 -11.93 3.86
CA GLY A 103 -10.67 -12.89 4.96
C GLY A 103 -11.20 -12.35 6.29
N VAL A 104 -11.14 -11.04 6.52
CA VAL A 104 -11.66 -10.36 7.72
C VAL A 104 -13.15 -9.96 7.55
N GLY A 105 -13.85 -10.51 6.54
CA GLY A 105 -15.29 -10.26 6.32
C GLY A 105 -15.59 -9.03 5.47
N GLY A 106 -14.62 -8.50 4.73
CA GLY A 106 -14.82 -7.40 3.80
C GLY A 106 -15.76 -7.80 2.65
N ASN A 107 -16.90 -7.13 2.54
CA ASN A 107 -17.89 -7.33 1.49
C ASN A 107 -17.26 -7.14 0.08
N LEU A 108 -17.63 -7.98 -0.89
CA LEU A 108 -17.07 -8.04 -2.25
C LEU A 108 -17.13 -6.69 -3.00
N THR A 109 -18.08 -5.82 -2.64
CA THR A 109 -18.19 -4.43 -3.14
C THR A 109 -17.05 -3.52 -2.64
N THR A 110 -16.56 -3.72 -1.42
CA THR A 110 -15.42 -2.99 -0.84
C THR A 110 -14.11 -3.37 -1.55
N LEU A 111 -13.98 -4.64 -1.95
CA LEU A 111 -12.85 -5.15 -2.73
C LEU A 111 -12.75 -4.52 -4.13
N LYS A 112 -13.88 -4.37 -4.84
CA LYS A 112 -13.92 -3.72 -6.17
C LYS A 112 -13.47 -2.24 -6.09
N ARG A 113 -13.88 -1.53 -5.03
CA ARG A 113 -13.50 -0.12 -4.77
C ARG A 113 -12.01 0.02 -4.40
N HIS A 114 -11.47 -0.91 -3.61
CA HIS A 114 -10.07 -0.88 -3.14
C HIS A 114 -9.07 -1.38 -4.21
N GLY A 115 -9.46 -2.38 -5.01
CA GLY A 115 -8.64 -2.96 -6.07
C GLY A 115 -8.67 -2.20 -7.40
N GLY A 116 -9.73 -1.43 -7.66
CA GLY A 116 -9.98 -0.82 -8.98
C GLY A 116 -10.34 -1.85 -10.05
N TRP A 117 -11.01 -2.93 -9.66
CA TRP A 117 -11.39 -4.03 -10.56
C TRP A 117 -12.63 -3.62 -11.35
N GLN A 118 -12.49 -3.35 -12.65
CA GLN A 118 -13.59 -3.36 -13.62
C GLN A 118 -13.65 -4.75 -14.24
N GLY A 119 -14.66 -5.54 -13.88
CA GLY A 119 -14.85 -6.87 -14.45
C GLY A 119 -15.82 -6.77 -15.62
N ASN A 120 -15.37 -7.10 -16.83
CA ASN A 120 -16.26 -7.72 -17.81
C ASN A 120 -15.94 -9.21 -17.84
N CYS A 121 -16.52 -9.93 -16.88
CA CYS A 121 -16.76 -11.36 -17.04
C CYS A 121 -18.18 -11.50 -17.60
N SER A 122 -18.34 -11.37 -18.91
CA SER A 122 -19.45 -12.03 -19.60
C SER A 122 -19.03 -13.48 -19.82
N GLY A 123 -19.37 -14.33 -18.86
CA GLY A 123 -19.45 -15.76 -19.09
C GLY A 123 -20.64 -16.06 -20.00
N GLY A 124 -20.40 -16.88 -21.01
CA GLY A 124 -21.42 -17.52 -21.82
C GLY A 124 -20.84 -18.85 -22.31
N VAL A 125 -21.17 -19.91 -21.58
CA VAL A 125 -21.13 -21.30 -22.06
C VAL A 125 -22.60 -21.71 -22.28
N HIS A 126 -22.82 -22.72 -23.13
CA HIS A 126 -24.08 -23.33 -23.61
C HIS A 126 -24.62 -22.65 -24.88
N SER A 127 -24.80 -23.32 -26.03
CA SER A 127 -24.79 -24.74 -26.40
C SER A 127 -24.28 -24.93 -27.82
#